data_AF-A0A517DQC1-F1
#
_entry.id   AF-A0A517DQC1-F1
#
_cell.length_a   1.000
_cell.length_b   1.000
_cell.length_c   1.000
_cell.angle_alpha   90.00
_cell.angle_beta   90.00
_cell.angle_gamma   90.00
#
_symmetry.space_group_name_H-M   'P 1'
#
loop_
_entity.id
_entity.type
_entity.pdbx_description
1 polymer ?
#
loop_
_entity_poly.entity_id
_entity_poly.type
_entity_poly.pdbx_seq_one_letter_code
_entity_poly.pdbx_strand_id
1 'polypeptide(L)'
;MSKKAVNALGREKRRMHTIEPLTYYLIICEGTKTEPEYFKEIRSLINAQYDHRVEVRQVEIQIEGEATNTVFLLERAKNMLLS
;
A
#
# COMPACT_ATOMS: atom_id res chain seq x y z
N MET A 1 -36.78 11.79 -15.18
CA MET A 1 -35.81 11.99 -14.09
C MET A 1 -35.27 13.41 -14.11
N SER A 2 -35.09 14.06 -12.95
CA SER A 2 -34.59 15.44 -12.86
C SER A 2 -33.10 15.56 -13.20
N LYS A 3 -32.68 16.66 -13.85
CA LYS A 3 -31.27 16.97 -14.16
C LYS A 3 -30.35 16.92 -12.94
N LYS A 4 -30.87 17.17 -11.72
CA LYS A 4 -30.13 17.00 -10.46
C LYS A 4 -29.80 15.53 -10.16
N ALA A 5 -30.74 14.62 -10.41
CA ALA A 5 -30.59 13.20 -10.10
C ALA A 5 -29.56 12.51 -11.02
N VAL A 6 -29.58 12.82 -12.32
CA VAL A 6 -28.57 12.30 -13.27
C VAL A 6 -27.16 12.80 -12.97
N ASN A 7 -27.01 14.04 -12.49
CA ASN A 7 -25.71 14.56 -12.07
C ASN A 7 -25.22 13.95 -10.75
N ALA A 8 -26.12 13.61 -9.83
CA ALA A 8 -25.78 12.91 -8.59
C ALA A 8 -25.28 11.49 -8.89
N LEU A 9 -26.00 10.72 -9.71
CA LEU A 9 -25.57 9.40 -10.18
C LEU A 9 -24.23 9.44 -10.92
N GLY A 10 -24.01 10.47 -11.74
CA GLY A 10 -22.75 10.65 -12.47
C GLY A 10 -21.55 11.05 -11.58
N ARG A 11 -21.78 11.64 -10.40
CA ARG A 11 -20.74 11.90 -9.40
C ARG A 11 -20.44 10.64 -8.59
N GLU A 12 -21.48 9.90 -8.20
CA GLU A 12 -21.35 8.63 -7.48
C GLU A 12 -20.57 7.60 -8.32
N LYS A 13 -20.90 7.44 -9.61
CA LYS A 13 -20.14 6.59 -10.54
C LYS A 13 -18.67 7.01 -10.72
N ARG A 14 -18.36 8.32 -10.72
CA ARG A 14 -16.98 8.82 -10.84
C ARG A 14 -16.18 8.62 -9.55
N ARG A 15 -16.84 8.76 -8.41
CA ARG A 15 -16.27 8.44 -7.10
C ARG A 15 -15.98 6.94 -6.98
N MET A 16 -16.81 6.12 -7.65
CA MET A 16 -16.65 4.66 -7.71
C MET A 16 -15.57 4.14 -8.68
N HIS A 17 -14.86 5.00 -9.41
CA HIS A 17 -13.90 4.59 -10.46
C HIS A 17 -12.50 5.15 -10.26
N THR A 18 -12.21 5.78 -9.12
CA THR A 18 -10.84 6.04 -8.73
C THR A 18 -10.27 4.76 -8.11
N ILE A 19 -10.08 3.74 -8.95
CA ILE A 19 -9.25 2.59 -8.60
C ILE A 19 -7.85 3.17 -8.43
N GLU A 20 -7.43 3.33 -7.19
CA GLU A 20 -6.04 3.70 -6.93
C GLU A 20 -5.15 2.60 -7.52
N PRO A 21 -4.08 2.96 -8.27
CA PRO A 21 -3.21 1.97 -8.87
C PRO A 21 -2.64 1.06 -7.78
N LEU A 22 -2.51 -0.22 -8.13
CA LEU A 22 -1.79 -1.19 -7.32
C LEU A 22 -0.38 -0.65 -7.08
N THR A 23 -0.13 -0.20 -5.86
CA THR A 23 1.15 0.38 -5.50
C THR A 23 1.89 -0.63 -4.65
N TYR A 24 2.94 -1.19 -5.23
CA TYR A 24 3.87 -2.10 -4.57
C TYR A 24 4.92 -1.29 -3.83
N TYR A 25 5.12 -1.58 -2.56
CA TYR A 25 6.13 -0.95 -1.73
C TYR A 25 7.10 -1.99 -1.17
N LEU A 26 8.39 -1.66 -1.17
CA LEU A 26 9.43 -2.41 -0.48
C LEU A 26 9.95 -1.56 0.67
N ILE A 27 9.87 -2.10 1.88
CA ILE A 27 10.44 -1.50 3.10
C ILE A 27 11.56 -2.43 3.57
N ILE A 28 12.77 -1.89 3.65
CA ILE A 28 13.90 -2.57 4.26
C ILE A 28 14.35 -1.77 5.48
N CYS A 29 14.54 -2.46 6.60
CA CYS A 29 14.97 -1.87 7.86
C CYS A 29 16.16 -2.63 8.47
N GLU A 30 16.87 -1.98 9.37
CA GLU A 30 18.07 -2.52 10.00
C GLU A 30 17.69 -3.57 11.05
N GLY A 31 16.68 -3.28 11.88
CA GLY A 31 16.17 -4.21 12.87
C GLY A 31 15.51 -5.42 12.22
N THR A 32 15.70 -6.60 12.82
CA THR A 32 15.11 -7.87 12.31
C THR A 32 13.82 -8.28 13.02
N LYS A 33 13.44 -7.56 14.07
CA LYS A 33 12.30 -7.91 14.93
C LYS A 33 11.34 -6.74 15.11
N THR A 34 11.77 -5.73 15.85
CA THR A 34 10.88 -4.63 16.26
C THR A 34 10.42 -3.78 15.08
N GLU A 35 11.35 -3.32 14.24
CA GLU A 35 11.02 -2.46 13.10
C GLU A 35 10.13 -3.17 12.05
N PRO A 36 10.46 -4.41 11.58
CA PRO A 36 9.58 -5.13 10.67
C PRO A 36 8.16 -5.31 11.21
N GLU A 37 8.03 -5.56 12.52
CA GLU A 37 6.72 -5.77 13.14
C GLU A 37 5.87 -4.50 13.16
N TYR A 38 6.48 -3.34 13.44
CA TYR A 38 5.77 -2.06 13.33
C TYR A 38 5.24 -1.82 11.91
N PHE A 39 6.05 -2.10 10.88
CA PHE A 39 5.61 -1.92 9.50
C PHE A 39 4.50 -2.89 9.09
N LYS A 40 4.52 -4.13 9.60
CA LYS A 40 3.44 -5.11 9.34
C LYS A 40 2.13 -4.65 9.96
N GLU A 41 2.16 -4.13 11.18
CA GLU A 41 0.98 -3.59 11.84
C GLU A 41 0.43 -2.36 11.09
N ILE A 42 1.29 -1.46 10.62
CA ILE A 42 0.89 -0.33 9.77
C ILE A 42 0.20 -0.81 8.49
N ARG A 43 0.79 -1.80 7.80
CA ARG A 43 0.19 -2.43 6.62
C ARG A 43 -1.19 -3.00 6.93
N SER A 44 -1.32 -3.69 8.06
CA SER A 44 -2.58 -4.29 8.53
C SER A 44 -3.65 -3.23 8.77
N LEU A 45 -3.31 -2.15 9.49
CA LEU A 45 -4.23 -1.04 9.79
C LEU A 45 -4.69 -0.32 8.53
N ILE A 46 -3.77 -0.05 7.59
CA ILE A 46 -4.11 0.54 6.29
C ILE A 46 -5.09 -0.39 5.56
N ASN A 47 -4.75 -1.67 5.39
CA ASN A 47 -5.63 -2.59 4.67
C ASN A 47 -7.00 -2.73 5.34
N ALA A 48 -7.06 -2.83 6.67
CA ALA A 48 -8.34 -2.89 7.41
C ALA A 48 -9.19 -1.63 7.20
N GLN A 49 -8.58 -0.45 7.13
CA GLN A 49 -9.29 0.80 6.88
C GLN A 49 -9.95 0.82 5.50
N TYR A 50 -9.39 0.14 4.49
CA TYR A 50 -9.91 0.14 3.13
C TYR A 50 -10.59 -1.17 2.70
N ASP A 51 -10.58 -2.20 3.52
CA ASP A 51 -11.11 -3.54 3.22
C ASP A 51 -12.60 -3.54 2.81
N HIS A 52 -13.37 -2.59 3.35
CA HIS A 52 -14.78 -2.41 3.02
C HIS A 52 -15.03 -1.75 1.65
N ARG A 53 -13.98 -1.33 0.94
CA ARG A 53 -14.07 -0.63 -0.34
C ARG A 53 -13.70 -1.57 -1.49
N VAL A 54 -14.71 -2.02 -2.24
CA VAL A 54 -14.56 -2.93 -3.39
C VAL A 54 -13.63 -2.37 -4.48
N GLU A 55 -13.43 -1.06 -4.52
CA GLU A 55 -12.64 -0.34 -5.53
C GLU A 55 -11.17 -0.14 -5.13
N VAL A 56 -10.83 -0.28 -3.86
CA VAL A 56 -9.46 -0.12 -3.37
C VAL A 56 -8.83 -1.50 -3.30
N ARG A 57 -7.77 -1.72 -4.08
CA ARG A 57 -6.96 -2.93 -3.91
C ARG A 57 -6.13 -2.82 -2.63
N GLN A 58 -5.97 -3.93 -1.91
CA GLN A 58 -5.12 -4.00 -0.73
C GLN A 58 -3.69 -3.57 -1.08
N VAL A 59 -3.05 -2.85 -0.17
CA VAL A 59 -1.67 -2.39 -0.33
C VAL A 59 -0.73 -3.57 -0.11
N GLU A 60 0.11 -3.83 -1.10
CA GLU A 60 1.15 -4.85 -1.04
C GLU A 60 2.47 -4.20 -0.60
N ILE A 61 2.89 -4.50 0.63
CA ILE A 61 4.15 -4.03 1.19
C ILE A 61 4.99 -5.25 1.58
N GLN A 62 6.14 -5.41 0.92
CA GLN A 62 7.18 -6.34 1.33
C GLN A 62 8.03 -5.66 2.41
N ILE A 63 8.27 -6.37 3.52
CA ILE A 63 8.95 -5.83 4.69
C ILE A 63 10.06 -6.80 5.09
N GLU A 64 11.30 -6.34 5.04
CA GLU A 64 12.49 -7.13 5.38
C GLU A 64 13.31 -6.42 6.46
N GLY A 65 13.84 -7.20 7.40
CA GLY A 65 14.81 -6.74 8.39
C GLY A 65 16.13 -7.46 8.18
N GLU A 66 17.22 -6.72 8.00
CA GLU A 66 18.46 -7.29 7.44
C GLU A 66 19.68 -7.25 8.39
N ALA A 67 19.53 -6.84 9.65
CA ALA A 67 20.61 -6.80 10.68
C ALA A 67 21.93 -6.21 10.16
N THR A 68 21.84 -5.22 9.28
CA THR A 68 22.97 -4.70 8.51
C THR A 68 22.83 -3.19 8.37
N ASN A 69 23.97 -2.52 8.18
CA ASN A 69 24.00 -1.07 8.10
C ASN A 69 23.29 -0.55 6.85
N THR A 70 22.93 0.73 6.89
CA THR A 70 22.10 1.40 5.87
C THR A 70 22.67 1.34 4.46
N VAL A 71 23.99 1.32 4.28
CA VAL A 71 24.62 1.22 2.95
C VAL A 71 24.34 -0.14 2.33
N PHE A 72 24.46 -1.21 3.10
CA PHE A 72 24.15 -2.56 2.64
C PHE A 72 22.64 -2.77 2.41
N LEU A 73 21.77 -2.10 3.19
CA LEU A 73 20.32 -2.13 2.94
C LEU A 73 19.99 -1.59 1.54
N LEU A 74 20.65 -0.51 1.11
CA LEU A 74 20.42 0.07 -0.22
C LEU A 74 20.80 -0.91 -1.34
N GLU A 75 21.98 -1.54 -1.24
CA GLU A 75 22.42 -2.52 -2.23
C GLU A 75 21.51 -3.76 -2.23
N ARG A 76 21.03 -4.18 -1.06
CA ARG A 76 20.05 -5.27 -0.92
C ARG A 76 18.73 -4.92 -1.61
N ALA A 77 18.21 -3.71 -1.40
CA ALA A 77 16.99 -3.22 -2.05
C ALA A 77 17.13 -3.22 -3.57
N LYS A 78 18.26 -2.73 -4.10
CA LYS A 78 18.53 -2.75 -5.54
C LYS A 78 18.53 -4.17 -6.09
N ASN A 79 19.17 -5.12 -5.40
CA ASN A 79 19.21 -6.51 -5.83
C ASN A 79 17.81 -7.15 -5.85
N MET A 80 16.96 -6.86 -4.86
CA MET A 80 15.59 -7.38 -4.80
C MET A 80 14.67 -6.79 -5.89
N LEU A 81 14.95 -5.57 -6.35
CA LEU A 81 14.18 -4.92 -7.42
C LEU A 81 14.63 -5.35 -8.82
N LEU A 82 15.86 -5.85 -8.97
CA LEU A 82 16.46 -6.23 -10.25
C LEU A 82 16.48 -7.76 -10.50
N SER A 83 16.10 -8.56 -9.49
CA SER A 83 15.97 -10.02 -9.55
C SER A 83 14.62 -10.47 -10.08
#